data_AF-A0A7M3WV05-F1
#
_entry.id   AF-A0A7M3WV05-F1
#
_cell.length_a   1.000
_cell.length_b   1.000
_cell.length_c   1.000
_cell.angle_alpha   90.00
_cell.angle_beta   90.00
_cell.angle_gamma   90.00
#
_symmetry.space_group_name_H-M   'P 1'
#
loop_
_entity.id
_entity.type
_entity.pdbx_description
1 polymer ?
#
loop_
_entity_poly.entity_id
_entity_poly.type
_entity_poly.pdbx_seq_one_letter_code
_entity_poly.pdbx_strand_id
1 'polypeptide(L)'
;QIFDDVCRPKWNSGAWEQFEKTIDLLPSLDTRIVCRHTLMKGVNMSENHIREFAALDRRADPDWIEAKGYVYVGHSREHLSIDNMPSHEDILAFSESLAPQVDMRILSESRPSRVALIGNEMVPIPIPEASMHFPEDLGIASPVKKLKLADLS
;
A
#
# COMPACT_ATOMS: atom_id res chain seq x y z
N GLN A 1 -3.72 20.23 1.64
CA GLN A 1 -2.28 20.48 1.93
C GLN A 1 -1.44 19.22 1.77
N ILE A 2 -1.41 18.27 2.73
CA ILE A 2 -0.55 17.05 2.58
C ILE A 2 -0.87 16.27 1.31
N PHE A 3 -2.16 16.10 1.00
CA PHE A 3 -2.61 15.48 -0.25
C PHE A 3 -2.00 16.16 -1.48
N ASP A 4 -2.00 17.49 -1.53
CA ASP A 4 -1.47 18.25 -2.66
C ASP A 4 0.05 18.15 -2.74
N ASP A 5 0.73 18.25 -1.60
CA ASP A 5 2.19 18.22 -1.51
C ASP A 5 2.78 16.86 -1.90
N VAL A 6 2.12 15.78 -1.45
CA VAL A 6 2.55 14.39 -1.66
C VAL A 6 2.06 13.84 -2.99
N CYS A 7 0.76 13.97 -3.29
CA CYS A 7 0.17 13.34 -4.47
C CYS A 7 0.30 14.21 -5.73
N ARG A 8 0.57 15.51 -5.59
CA ARG A 8 0.75 16.48 -6.69
C ARG A 8 -0.27 16.27 -7.82
N PRO A 9 -1.58 16.35 -7.51
CA PRO A 9 -2.62 16.13 -8.51
C PRO A 9 -2.44 17.12 -9.66
N LYS A 10 -2.59 16.65 -10.91
CA LYS A 10 -2.37 17.47 -12.12
C LYS A 10 -3.51 18.43 -12.46
N TRP A 11 -4.70 18.19 -11.89
CA TRP A 11 -5.90 19.01 -12.09
C TRP A 11 -6.35 19.57 -10.74
N ASN A 12 -6.06 20.85 -10.50
CA ASN A 12 -5.81 21.38 -9.15
C ASN A 12 -7.05 21.98 -8.46
N SER A 13 -8.24 21.78 -8.99
CA SER A 13 -9.49 22.22 -8.36
C SER A 13 -10.48 21.07 -8.36
N GLY A 14 -10.63 20.39 -7.21
CA GLY A 14 -11.59 19.29 -7.07
C GLY A 14 -10.98 17.91 -6.76
N ALA A 15 -9.65 17.74 -6.82
CA ALA A 15 -9.04 16.40 -6.72
C ALA A 15 -9.29 15.75 -5.36
N TRP A 16 -9.21 16.52 -4.27
CA TRP A 16 -9.52 16.05 -2.93
C TRP A 16 -11.01 15.71 -2.80
N GLU A 17 -11.90 16.55 -3.33
CA GLU A 17 -13.34 16.34 -3.28
C GLU A 17 -13.76 15.08 -4.05
N GLN A 18 -13.09 14.75 -5.16
CA GLN A 18 -13.34 13.50 -5.90
C GLN A 18 -12.75 12.29 -5.17
N PHE A 19 -11.60 12.46 -4.52
CA PHE A 19 -11.03 11.44 -3.65
C PHE A 19 -12.00 11.10 -2.51
N GLU A 20 -12.54 12.11 -1.83
CA GLU A 20 -13.53 11.91 -0.76
C GLU A 20 -14.80 11.20 -1.24
N LYS A 21 -15.32 11.58 -2.41
CA LYS A 21 -16.46 10.85 -3.02
C LYS A 21 -16.13 9.38 -3.31
N THR A 22 -14.88 9.08 -3.67
CA THR A 22 -14.44 7.70 -3.88
C THR A 22 -14.41 6.93 -2.55
N ILE A 23 -13.86 7.55 -1.49
CA ILE A 23 -13.87 6.97 -0.14
C ILE A 23 -15.29 6.63 0.31
N ASP A 24 -16.24 7.56 0.15
CA ASP A 24 -17.64 7.34 0.55
C ASP A 24 -18.37 6.31 -0.31
N LEU A 25 -17.85 5.99 -1.51
CA LEU A 25 -18.40 4.96 -2.38
C LEU A 25 -17.94 3.55 -2.00
N LEU A 26 -16.75 3.41 -1.39
CA LEU A 26 -16.13 2.11 -1.13
C LEU A 26 -17.06 1.12 -0.42
N PRO A 27 -17.80 1.48 0.65
CA PRO A 27 -18.68 0.53 1.35
C PRO A 27 -19.82 -0.05 0.50
N SER A 28 -20.12 0.56 -0.66
CA SER A 28 -21.16 0.07 -1.58
C SER A 28 -20.68 -1.02 -2.54
N LEU A 29 -19.38 -1.30 -2.59
CA LEU A 29 -18.79 -2.24 -3.54
C LEU A 29 -18.85 -3.67 -2.98
N ASP A 30 -19.34 -4.62 -3.80
CA ASP A 30 -19.36 -6.05 -3.48
C ASP A 30 -18.00 -6.69 -3.78
N THR A 31 -16.96 -6.23 -3.09
CA THR A 31 -15.60 -6.74 -3.21
C THR A 31 -14.82 -6.47 -1.93
N ARG A 32 -13.71 -7.18 -1.76
CA ARG A 32 -12.74 -6.89 -0.70
C ARG A 32 -12.14 -5.51 -0.88
N ILE A 33 -12.09 -4.73 0.20
CA ILE A 33 -11.57 -3.36 0.24
C ILE A 33 -10.33 -3.32 1.14
N VAL A 34 -9.25 -2.73 0.63
CA VAL A 34 -8.00 -2.53 1.37
C VAL A 34 -7.58 -1.08 1.28
N CYS A 35 -7.50 -0.41 2.43
CA CYS A 35 -6.91 0.92 2.54
C CYS A 35 -5.41 0.80 2.81
N ARG A 36 -4.57 1.18 1.83
CA ARG A 36 -3.12 1.16 2.01
C ARG A 36 -2.55 2.55 2.24
N HIS A 37 -1.98 2.76 3.42
CA HIS A 37 -1.32 4.00 3.80
C HIS A 37 0.19 3.86 3.59
N THR A 38 0.76 4.66 2.70
CA THR A 38 2.22 4.76 2.56
C THR A 38 2.76 5.82 3.53
N LEU A 39 3.44 5.38 4.57
CA LEU A 39 3.86 6.16 5.72
C LEU A 39 5.27 6.69 5.54
N MET A 40 5.44 7.99 5.79
CA MET A 40 6.68 8.75 5.61
C MET A 40 6.96 9.57 6.86
N LYS A 41 8.13 9.33 7.45
CA LYS A 41 8.58 9.99 8.67
C LYS A 41 8.72 11.49 8.44
N GLY A 42 8.16 12.28 9.35
CA GLY A 42 8.14 13.74 9.26
C GLY A 42 7.16 14.32 8.21
N VAL A 43 6.37 13.48 7.53
CA VAL A 43 5.41 13.91 6.51
C VAL A 43 3.98 13.61 6.93
N ASN A 44 3.61 12.32 7.05
CA ASN A 44 2.22 11.90 7.27
C ASN A 44 2.05 10.94 8.48
N MET A 45 2.95 10.99 9.46
CA MET A 45 2.94 10.10 10.63
C MET A 45 2.75 10.82 11.98
N SER A 46 2.16 12.02 11.99
CA SER A 46 1.89 12.75 13.24
C SER A 46 0.62 12.23 13.90
N GLU A 47 0.43 12.50 15.20
CA GLU A 47 -0.81 12.22 15.93
C GLU A 47 -2.05 12.82 15.23
N ASN A 48 -1.90 13.99 14.60
CA ASN A 48 -3.00 14.57 13.84
C ASN A 48 -3.29 13.77 12.58
N HIS A 49 -2.26 13.35 11.85
CA HIS A 49 -2.41 12.56 10.64
C HIS A 49 -3.02 11.19 10.93
N ILE A 50 -2.69 10.55 12.05
CA ILE A 50 -3.31 9.29 12.47
C ILE A 50 -4.82 9.46 12.61
N ARG A 51 -5.29 10.55 13.25
CA ARG A 51 -6.74 10.83 13.38
C ARG A 51 -7.40 11.11 12.04
N GLU A 52 -6.71 11.78 11.13
CA GLU A 52 -7.20 12.05 9.77
C GLU A 52 -7.30 10.75 8.95
N PHE A 53 -6.30 9.87 9.02
CA PHE A 53 -6.37 8.53 8.42
C PHE A 53 -7.53 7.72 9.01
N ALA A 54 -7.68 7.69 10.34
CA ALA A 54 -8.80 7.01 10.98
C ALA A 54 -10.16 7.54 10.52
N ALA A 55 -10.29 8.85 10.28
CA ALA A 55 -11.53 9.43 9.77
C ALA A 55 -11.84 8.98 8.33
N LEU A 56 -10.83 8.87 7.47
CA LEU A 56 -10.98 8.32 6.12
C LEU A 56 -11.31 6.83 6.15
N ASP A 57 -10.60 6.05 6.97
CA ASP A 57 -10.78 4.60 7.06
C ASP A 57 -12.18 4.24 7.59
N ARG A 58 -12.70 4.97 8.58
CA ARG A 58 -14.09 4.76 9.06
C ARG A 58 -15.15 5.02 7.98
N ARG A 59 -14.88 5.92 7.03
CA ARG A 59 -15.79 6.19 5.91
C ARG A 59 -15.65 5.16 4.80
N ALA A 60 -14.42 4.71 4.55
CA ALA A 60 -14.10 3.69 3.55
C ALA A 60 -14.62 2.29 3.94
N ASP A 61 -14.78 2.02 5.24
CA ASP A 61 -15.16 0.72 5.82
C ASP A 61 -14.38 -0.47 5.20
N PRO A 62 -13.03 -0.46 5.27
CA PRO A 62 -12.23 -1.49 4.63
C PRO A 62 -12.23 -2.80 5.42
N ASP A 63 -12.03 -3.93 4.72
CA ASP A 63 -11.76 -5.21 5.38
C ASP A 63 -10.39 -5.21 6.09
N TRP A 64 -9.40 -4.56 5.46
CA TRP A 64 -8.04 -4.43 5.98
C TRP A 64 -7.44 -3.06 5.71
N ILE A 65 -6.54 -2.65 6.61
CA ILE A 65 -5.66 -1.51 6.42
C ILE A 65 -4.21 -2.00 6.35
N GLU A 66 -3.49 -1.57 5.33
CA GLU A 66 -2.04 -1.81 5.20
C GLU A 66 -1.27 -0.53 5.57
N ALA A 67 -0.67 -0.51 6.76
CA ALA A 67 0.26 0.53 7.16
C ALA A 67 1.66 0.17 6.64
N LYS A 68 2.10 0.81 5.54
CA LYS A 68 3.33 0.45 4.83
C LYS A 68 4.33 1.59 4.82
N GLY A 69 5.55 1.32 5.25
CA GLY A 69 6.63 2.28 5.22
C GLY A 69 7.06 2.62 3.80
N TYR A 70 7.22 3.91 3.54
CA TYR A 70 7.95 4.41 2.39
C TYR A 70 9.36 3.80 2.37
N VAL A 71 9.84 3.45 1.17
CA VAL A 71 11.19 2.94 0.94
C VAL A 71 11.88 3.85 -0.08
N TYR A 72 13.08 4.30 0.25
CA TYR A 72 13.86 5.23 -0.57
C TYR A 72 14.47 4.53 -1.80
N VAL A 73 13.68 4.40 -2.88
CA VAL A 73 14.08 3.77 -4.15
C VAL A 73 13.51 4.52 -5.37
N GLY A 74 14.18 4.39 -6.52
CA GLY A 74 13.70 4.93 -7.81
C GLY A 74 13.47 6.45 -7.83
N HIS A 75 12.42 6.90 -8.52
CA HIS A 75 12.06 8.31 -8.68
C HIS A 75 11.72 9.03 -7.36
N SER A 76 11.43 8.30 -6.28
CA SER A 76 11.14 8.93 -4.98
C SER A 76 12.33 9.72 -4.41
N ARG A 77 13.55 9.41 -4.89
CA ARG A 77 14.79 10.08 -4.49
C ARG A 77 14.87 11.55 -4.92
N GLU A 78 14.02 11.96 -5.85
CA GLU A 78 13.97 13.34 -6.35
C GLU A 78 13.17 14.28 -5.42
N HIS A 79 12.35 13.72 -4.52
CA HIS A 79 11.36 14.49 -3.76
C HIS A 79 11.34 14.19 -2.26
N LEU A 80 11.95 13.08 -1.81
CA LEU A 80 12.04 12.68 -0.41
C LEU A 80 13.48 12.29 -0.08
N SER A 81 13.88 12.42 1.18
CA SER A 81 15.18 11.94 1.66
C SER A 81 15.08 10.55 2.28
N ILE A 82 16.23 9.93 2.52
CA ILE A 82 16.31 8.67 3.27
C ILE A 82 15.77 8.83 4.71
N ASP A 83 15.80 10.03 5.27
CA ASP A 83 15.31 10.32 6.63
C ASP A 83 13.78 10.23 6.73
N ASN A 84 13.08 10.36 5.59
CA ASN A 84 11.64 10.15 5.51
C ASN A 84 11.27 8.67 5.53
N MET A 85 12.24 7.75 5.46
CA MET A 85 12.02 6.31 5.47
C MET A 85 11.78 5.83 6.92
N PRO A 86 10.55 5.47 7.33
CA PRO A 86 10.30 5.00 8.69
C PRO A 86 10.94 3.64 8.96
N SER A 87 11.36 3.41 10.20
CA SER A 87 11.75 2.08 10.69
C SER A 87 10.53 1.15 10.76
N HIS A 88 10.73 -0.15 10.97
CA HIS A 88 9.59 -1.04 11.15
C HIS A 88 8.86 -0.76 12.47
N GLU A 89 9.60 -0.39 13.51
CA GLU A 89 9.10 0.04 14.81
C GLU A 89 8.23 1.31 14.68
N ASP A 90 8.62 2.27 13.84
CA ASP A 90 7.79 3.45 13.54
C ASP A 90 6.44 3.03 12.91
N ILE A 91 6.42 1.97 12.07
CA ILE A 91 5.20 1.45 11.45
C ILE A 91 4.30 0.75 12.46
N LEU A 92 4.89 -0.06 13.36
CA LEU A 92 4.15 -0.69 14.43
C LEU A 92 3.54 0.34 15.38
N ALA A 93 4.32 1.32 15.82
CA ALA A 93 3.82 2.39 16.70
C ALA A 93 2.67 3.16 16.04
N PHE A 94 2.78 3.50 14.76
CA PHE A 94 1.69 4.12 14.01
C PHE A 94 0.44 3.22 13.98
N SER A 95 0.64 1.93 13.73
CA SER A 95 -0.45 0.94 13.62
C SER A 95 -1.16 0.70 14.95
N GLU A 96 -0.40 0.67 16.05
CA GLU A 96 -0.91 0.55 17.42
C GLU A 96 -1.76 1.77 17.82
N SER A 97 -1.43 2.96 17.32
CA SER A 97 -2.22 4.17 17.52
C SER A 97 -3.45 4.26 16.60
N LEU A 98 -3.37 3.75 15.37
CA LEU A 98 -4.47 3.79 14.39
C LEU A 98 -5.54 2.72 14.67
N ALA A 99 -5.13 1.47 14.88
CA ALA A 99 -6.03 0.32 15.00
C ALA A 99 -7.19 0.50 16.01
N PRO A 100 -6.97 0.98 17.25
CA PRO A 100 -8.05 1.18 18.21
C PRO A 100 -9.00 2.33 17.83
N GLN A 101 -8.59 3.25 16.96
CA GLN A 101 -9.50 4.31 16.50
C GLN A 101 -10.52 3.77 15.49
N VAL A 102 -10.17 2.73 14.74
CA VAL A 102 -11.03 2.13 13.72
C VAL A 102 -11.62 0.80 14.17
N ASP A 103 -11.61 0.52 15.48
CA ASP A 103 -12.14 -0.72 16.09
C ASP A 103 -11.54 -2.02 15.49
N MET A 104 -10.29 -1.97 15.05
CA MET A 104 -9.55 -3.12 14.51
C MET A 104 -8.31 -3.46 15.37
N ARG A 105 -7.58 -4.50 14.97
CA ARG A 105 -6.31 -4.90 15.59
C ARG A 105 -5.24 -5.22 14.55
N ILE A 106 -3.98 -5.18 14.95
CA ILE A 106 -2.89 -5.66 14.11
C ILE A 106 -3.00 -7.19 14.01
N LEU A 107 -3.11 -7.71 12.79
CA LEU A 107 -3.24 -9.14 12.50
C LEU A 107 -1.93 -9.79 12.10
N SER A 108 -1.06 -9.03 11.43
CA SER A 108 0.22 -9.53 10.94
C SER A 108 1.18 -8.37 10.66
N GLU A 109 2.45 -8.70 10.50
CA GLU A 109 3.49 -7.74 10.14
C GLU A 109 4.57 -8.40 9.28
N SER A 110 5.32 -7.56 8.56
CA SER A 110 6.50 -8.01 7.82
C SER A 110 7.60 -6.96 7.91
N ARG A 111 8.60 -7.24 8.75
CA ARG A 111 9.80 -6.41 8.92
C ARG A 111 10.56 -6.12 7.63
N PRO A 112 10.82 -7.11 6.74
CA PRO A 112 11.51 -6.83 5.47
C PRO A 112 10.76 -5.85 4.57
N SER A 113 9.42 -5.86 4.63
CA SER A 113 8.55 -4.98 3.84
C SER A 113 8.10 -3.72 4.57
N ARG A 114 8.49 -3.55 5.85
CA ARG A 114 8.07 -2.47 6.76
C ARG A 114 6.56 -2.24 6.69
N VAL A 115 5.79 -3.30 6.89
CA VAL A 115 4.34 -3.24 6.79
C VAL A 115 3.68 -3.92 7.98
N ALA A 116 2.57 -3.35 8.43
CA ALA A 116 1.64 -3.98 9.35
C ALA A 116 0.27 -4.10 8.66
N LEU A 117 -0.39 -5.22 8.89
CA LEU A 117 -1.75 -5.49 8.44
C LEU A 117 -2.69 -5.33 9.63
N ILE A 118 -3.67 -4.44 9.50
CA ILE A 118 -4.69 -4.15 10.50
C ILE A 118 -6.03 -4.65 9.96
N GLY A 119 -6.84 -5.28 10.81
CA GLY A 119 -8.17 -5.77 10.46
C GLY A 119 -8.83 -6.52 11.60
N ASN A 120 -10.00 -7.12 11.32
CA ASN A 120 -10.75 -7.90 12.31
C ASN A 120 -10.43 -9.39 12.26
N GLU A 121 -10.09 -9.92 11.09
CA GLU A 121 -9.76 -11.32 10.91
C GLU A 121 -8.88 -11.55 9.68
N MET A 122 -8.19 -12.68 9.67
CA MET A 122 -7.48 -13.17 8.49
C MET A 122 -8.40 -14.13 7.75
N VAL A 123 -9.04 -13.66 6.69
CA VAL A 123 -9.89 -14.52 5.85
C VAL A 123 -9.01 -15.27 4.84
N PRO A 124 -8.86 -16.60 4.97
CA PRO A 124 -8.11 -17.38 4.00
C PRO A 124 -8.80 -17.30 2.64
N ILE A 125 -8.01 -17.06 1.59
CA ILE A 125 -8.54 -17.10 0.22
C ILE A 125 -8.79 -18.57 -0.11
N PRO A 126 -10.01 -18.97 -0.50
CA PRO A 126 -10.23 -20.29 -1.05
C PRO A 126 -9.39 -20.39 -2.32
N ILE A 127 -8.37 -21.25 -2.30
CA ILE A 127 -7.58 -21.54 -3.48
C ILE A 127 -8.50 -22.31 -4.43
N PRO A 128 -8.85 -21.76 -5.62
CA PRO A 128 -9.70 -22.49 -6.54
C PRO A 128 -8.98 -23.76 -6.97
N GLU A 129 -9.73 -24.86 -7.13
CA GLU A 129 -9.18 -26.05 -7.76
C GLU A 129 -8.73 -25.70 -9.18
N ALA A 130 -7.52 -26.11 -9.53
CA ALA A 130 -6.99 -25.88 -10.87
C ALA A 130 -7.87 -26.63 -11.89
N SER A 131 -8.67 -25.88 -12.65
CA SER A 131 -9.56 -26.43 -13.69
C SER A 131 -8.90 -26.55 -15.05
N MET A 132 -7.69 -25.99 -15.20
CA MET A 132 -6.92 -25.99 -16.44
C MET A 132 -5.48 -26.42 -16.16
N HIS A 133 -5.03 -27.43 -16.89
CA HIS A 133 -3.64 -27.86 -16.90
C HIS A 133 -2.98 -27.32 -18.17
N PHE A 134 -1.97 -26.47 -17.99
CA PHE A 134 -1.11 -26.09 -19.10
C PHE A 134 -0.18 -27.27 -19.45
N PRO A 135 0.05 -27.57 -20.73
CA PRO A 135 1.11 -28.50 -21.11
C PRO A 135 2.46 -27.97 -20.61
N GLU A 136 3.37 -28.88 -20.25
CA GLU A 136 4.73 -28.52 -19.80
C GLU A 136 5.47 -27.67 -20.85
N ASP A 137 5.20 -27.93 -22.13
CA ASP A 137 5.62 -27.11 -23.26
C ASP A 137 4.45 -26.26 -23.76
N LEU A 138 4.51 -24.96 -23.47
CA LEU A 138 3.57 -23.96 -23.95
C LEU A 138 3.80 -23.58 -25.43
N GLY A 139 4.71 -24.26 -26.14
CA GLY A 139 5.14 -23.89 -27.49
C GLY A 139 5.89 -22.57 -27.52
N ILE A 140 6.46 -22.14 -26.38
CA ILE A 140 7.24 -20.91 -26.29
C ILE A 140 8.52 -21.14 -27.08
N ALA A 141 8.66 -20.42 -28.19
CA ALA A 141 9.88 -20.43 -28.98
C ALA A 141 11.09 -20.12 -28.07
N SER A 142 12.12 -20.97 -28.15
CA SER A 142 13.36 -20.78 -27.41
C SER A 142 13.87 -19.33 -27.55
N PRO A 143 14.36 -18.70 -26.47
CA PRO A 143 14.83 -17.32 -26.51
C PRO A 143 15.82 -17.10 -27.67
N VAL A 144 15.46 -16.26 -28.63
CA VAL A 144 16.26 -16.04 -29.86
C VAL A 144 17.53 -15.22 -29.58
N LYS A 145 17.74 -14.72 -28.36
CA LYS A 145 18.93 -13.94 -28.00
C LYS A 145 19.73 -14.58 -26.88
N LYS A 146 20.66 -15.47 -27.25
CA LYS A 146 22.01 -15.37 -26.69
C LYS A 146 22.70 -14.24 -27.46
N LEU A 147 22.74 -13.03 -26.90
CA LEU A 147 23.76 -12.06 -27.31
C LEU A 147 25.11 -12.74 -27.07
N LYS A 148 25.84 -13.07 -28.13
CA LYS A 148 27.25 -13.42 -27.99
C LYS A 148 27.92 -12.16 -27.46
N LEU A 149 28.35 -12.19 -26.19
CA LEU A 149 29.30 -11.20 -25.69
C LEU A 149 30.49 -11.25 -26.66
N ALA A 150 30.84 -10.11 -27.24
CA ALA A 150 32.06 -10.02 -28.04
C ALA A 150 33.23 -10.46 -27.15
N ASP A 151 34.04 -11.38 -27.66
CA ASP A 151 35.30 -11.75 -27.01
C ASP A 151 36.14 -10.48 -26.88
N LEU A 152 36.29 -9.98 -25.65
CA LEU A 152 37.25 -8.94 -25.33
C LEU A 152 38.62 -9.62 -25.28
N SER A 153 39.34 -9.54 -26.40
CA SER A 153 40.79 -9.71 -26.47
C SER A 153 41.51 -8.47 -25.94
#